data_AF-A0A518RHB7-F1
#
_entry.id   AF-A0A518RHB7-F1
#
_cell.length_a   1.000
_cell.length_b   1.000
_cell.length_c   1.000
_cell.angle_alpha   90.00
_cell.angle_beta   90.00
_cell.angle_gamma   90.00
#
_symmetry.space_group_name_H-M   'P 1'
#
loop_
_entity.id
_entity.type
_entity.pdbx_description
1 polymer ?
#
loop_
_entity_poly.entity_id
_entity_poly.type
_entity_poly.pdbx_seq_one_letter_code
_entity_poly.pdbx_strand_id
1 'polypeptide(L)' 'MRTVILILAAATLAACGNRGELKPEAGSSLPPAPYGAVATPKAGELMTPPPQTRPTRSDEVLRSSEERRSDEFELPPQT' A
#
# COMPACT_ATOMS: atom_id res chain seq x y z
N MET A 1 10.43 -29.57 -24.53
CA MET A 1 11.09 -28.25 -24.53
C MET A 1 10.10 -27.11 -24.26
N ARG A 2 9.01 -26.97 -25.03
CA ARG A 2 8.03 -25.87 -24.86
C ARG A 2 7.36 -25.78 -23.49
N THR A 3 7.02 -26.92 -22.88
CA THR A 3 6.46 -27.00 -21.52
C THR A 3 7.42 -26.56 -20.43
N VAL A 4 8.72 -26.87 -20.58
CA VAL A 4 9.76 -26.45 -19.62
C VAL A 4 9.93 -24.93 -19.63
N ILE A 5 9.88 -24.32 -20.83
CA ILE A 5 9.96 -22.86 -20.98
C ILE A 5 8.76 -22.16 -20.32
N LEU A 6 7.55 -22.70 -20.48
CA LEU A 6 6.35 -22.13 -19.87
C LEU A 6 6.38 -22.19 -18.33
N ILE A 7 6.86 -23.29 -17.77
CA ILE A 7 6.98 -23.44 -16.30
C ILE A 7 8.03 -22.46 -15.75
N LEU A 8 9.18 -22.32 -16.42
CA LEU A 8 10.23 -21.39 -15.99
C LEU A 8 9.77 -19.93 -16.07
N ALA A 9 9.01 -19.57 -17.11
CA ALA A 9 8.42 -18.24 -17.25
C ALA A 9 7.35 -17.95 -16.17
N ALA A 10 6.54 -18.94 -15.79
CA ALA A 10 5.56 -18.76 -14.71
C ALA A 10 6.22 -18.60 -13.33
N ALA A 11 7.34 -19.28 -13.09
CA ALA A 11 8.05 -19.22 -11.80
C ALA A 11 8.65 -17.83 -11.51
N THR A 12 9.06 -17.07 -12.53
CA THR A 12 9.63 -15.72 -12.34
C THR A 12 8.57 -14.69 -11.92
N LEU A 13 7.29 -14.90 -12.23
CA LEU A 13 6.20 -14.01 -11.78
C LEU A 13 5.94 -14.09 -10.28
N ALA A 14 6.27 -15.22 -9.64
CA ALA A 14 6.06 -15.40 -8.20
C ALA A 14 7.11 -14.68 -7.33
N ALA A 15 8.24 -14.24 -7.90
CA ALA A 15 9.35 -13.68 -7.15
C ALA A 15 9.14 -12.22 -6.68
N CYS A 16 8.19 -11.48 -7.27
CA CYS A 16 8.02 -10.04 -7.01
C CYS A 16 7.16 -9.72 -5.75
N GLY A 17 6.80 -10.72 -4.95
CA GLY A 17 5.80 -10.59 -3.89
C GLY A 17 6.30 -10.86 -2.46
N ASN A 18 7.59 -11.08 -2.24
CA ASN A 18 8.09 -11.43 -0.91
C ASN A 18 7.88 -10.28 0.09
N ARG A 19 7.15 -10.54 1.18
CA ARG A 19 6.91 -9.58 2.27
C ARG A 19 7.64 -10.09 3.52
N GLY A 20 8.68 -9.38 3.90
CA GLY A 20 9.39 -9.59 5.17
C GLY A 20 9.43 -8.30 5.99
N GLU A 21 9.91 -8.40 7.21
CA GLU A 21 10.20 -7.20 8.00
C GLU A 21 11.23 -6.33 7.28
N LEU A 22 10.92 -5.04 7.15
CA LEU A 22 11.85 -4.05 6.62
C LEU A 22 13.03 -3.91 7.57
N LYS A 23 14.23 -4.02 7.00
CA LYS A 23 15.51 -3.80 7.70
C LYS A 23 16.30 -2.75 6.93
N PRO A 24 17.08 -1.91 7.63
CA PRO A 24 18.03 -1.04 6.96
C PRO A 24 18.98 -1.85 6.07
N GLU A 25 19.47 -1.21 5.00
CA GLU A 25 20.55 -1.76 4.19
C GLU A 25 21.78 -2.08 5.05
N ALA A 26 22.58 -3.05 4.59
CA ALA A 26 23.79 -3.44 5.32
C ALA A 26 24.72 -2.23 5.53
N GLY A 27 25.10 -1.97 6.79
CA GLY A 27 25.90 -0.80 7.17
C GLY A 27 25.13 0.50 7.36
N SER A 28 23.81 0.50 7.12
CA SER A 28 22.94 1.65 7.41
C SER A 28 22.26 1.51 8.77
N SER A 29 21.92 2.65 9.37
CA SER A 29 21.14 2.71 10.61
C SER A 29 19.76 3.29 10.34
N LEU A 30 18.82 3.08 11.25
CA LEU A 30 17.53 3.76 11.21
C LEU A 30 17.73 5.29 11.36
N PRO A 31 16.81 6.10 10.82
CA PRO A 31 16.81 7.53 11.07
C PRO A 31 16.89 7.83 12.57
N PRO A 32 17.59 8.91 12.97
CA PRO A 32 17.62 9.32 14.37
C PRO A 32 16.21 9.69 14.84
N ALA A 33 16.02 9.69 16.16
CA ALA A 33 14.74 10.08 16.76
C ALA A 33 14.32 11.49 16.30
N PRO A 34 13.02 11.74 16.09
CA PRO A 34 12.51 13.07 15.81
C PRO A 34 12.92 14.07 16.90
N TYR A 35 13.08 15.34 16.54
CA TYR A 35 13.42 16.37 17.50
C TYR A 35 12.39 16.45 18.63
N GLY A 36 12.86 16.38 19.88
CA GLY A 36 12.02 16.41 21.08
C GLY A 36 11.29 15.10 21.40
N ALA A 37 11.45 14.05 20.59
CA ALA A 37 10.89 12.74 20.88
C ALA A 37 11.81 11.95 21.82
N VAL A 38 11.22 11.36 22.86
CA VAL A 38 11.94 10.44 23.78
C VAL A 38 12.13 9.06 23.14
N ALA A 39 11.22 8.67 22.25
CA ALA A 39 11.24 7.37 21.59
C ALA A 39 11.95 7.42 20.23
N THR A 40 12.77 6.41 19.96
CA THR A 40 13.33 6.13 18.63
C THR A 40 12.49 5.05 17.94
N PRO A 41 11.79 5.38 16.85
CA PRO A 41 10.89 4.43 16.20
C PRO A 41 11.62 3.28 15.50
N LYS A 42 11.01 2.09 15.52
CA LYS A 42 11.48 0.92 14.77
C LYS A 42 11.08 0.99 13.30
N ALA A 43 11.70 0.16 12.46
CA ALA A 43 11.43 0.11 11.02
C ALA A 43 9.93 -0.02 10.67
N GLY A 44 9.20 -0.90 11.37
CA GLY A 44 7.76 -1.07 11.14
C GLY A 44 6.91 0.14 11.58
N GLU A 45 7.34 0.85 12.62
CA GLU A 45 6.63 2.03 13.13
C GLU A 45 6.77 3.21 12.16
N LEU A 46 7.94 3.36 11.52
CA LEU A 46 8.18 4.37 10.48
C LEU A 46 7.30 4.17 9.23
N MET A 47 6.84 2.94 8.98
CA MET A 47 5.93 2.62 7.87
C MET A 47 4.46 2.91 8.21
N THR A 48 4.16 3.26 9.47
CA THR A 48 2.81 3.56 9.92
C THR A 48 2.64 5.08 9.99
N PRO A 49 1.91 5.71 9.06
CA PRO A 49 1.72 7.15 9.09
C PRO A 49 0.87 7.55 10.31
N PRO A 50 1.23 8.63 11.04
CA PRO A 50 0.39 9.12 12.12
C PRO A 50 -0.90 9.74 11.56
N PRO A 51 -1.97 9.87 12.37
CA PRO A 51 -3.24 10.46 11.95
C PRO A 51 -3.09 11.86 11.35
N GLN A 52 -2.08 12.61 11.77
CA GLN A 52 -1.88 13.99 11.32
C GLN A 52 -1.36 14.04 9.87
N THR A 53 -0.61 13.02 9.45
CA THR A 53 -0.08 12.88 8.08
C THR A 53 -1.13 12.31 7.15
N ARG A 54 -2.01 11.43 7.65
CA ARG A 54 -3.09 10.81 6.88
C ARG A 54 -4.39 10.81 7.68
N PRO A 55 -5.05 11.96 7.81
CA PRO A 55 -6.28 12.05 8.58
C PRO A 55 -7.38 11.20 7.93
N THR A 56 -8.15 10.54 8.78
CA THR A 56 -9.36 9.85 8.33
C THR A 56 -10.48 10.88 8.14
N ARG A 57 -11.35 10.66 7.15
CA ARG A 57 -12.57 11.45 6.99
C ARG A 57 -13.59 11.00 8.03
N SER A 58 -13.91 11.88 8.98
CA SER A 58 -14.76 11.54 10.15
C SER A 58 -16.23 11.33 9.79
N ASP A 59 -16.70 11.97 8.72
CA ASP A 59 -18.07 11.97 8.23
C ASP A 59 -18.30 11.05 7.02
N GLU A 60 -17.24 10.39 6.54
CA GLU A 60 -17.31 9.45 5.43
C GLU A 60 -17.79 8.07 5.94
N VAL A 61 -18.90 7.60 5.40
CA VAL A 61 -19.46 6.28 5.71
C VAL A 61 -18.69 5.18 4.95
N LEU A 62 -18.17 5.50 3.76
CA LEU A 62 -17.45 4.55 2.90
C LEU A 62 -15.97 4.47 3.27
N ARG A 63 -15.54 3.33 3.83
CA ARG A 63 -14.13 3.09 4.22
C ARG A 63 -13.22 2.68 3.06
N SER A 64 -13.81 2.28 1.94
CA SER A 64 -13.10 1.85 0.74
C SER A 64 -13.88 2.30 -0.50
N SER A 65 -13.19 2.35 -1.65
CA SER A 65 -13.86 2.59 -2.92
C SER A 65 -14.87 1.49 -3.19
N GLU A 66 -16.13 1.87 -3.35
CA GLU A 66 -17.25 0.99 -3.69
C GLU A 66 -17.76 1.38 -5.08
N GLU A 67 -18.21 0.39 -5.86
CA GLU A 67 -18.80 0.62 -7.19
C GLU A 67 -20.05 1.50 -7.03
N ARG A 68 -20.13 2.59 -7.80
CA ARG A 68 -21.34 3.42 -7.78
C ARG A 68 -22.49 2.63 -8.41
N ARG A 69 -23.67 2.71 -7.78
CA ARG A 69 -24.90 2.20 -8.39
C ARG A 69 -25.14 2.92 -9.72
N SER A 70 -25.77 2.22 -10.66
CA SER A 70 -26.25 2.82 -11.90
C SER A 70 -27.10 4.05 -11.59
N ASP A 71 -26.82 5.15 -12.27
CA ASP A 71 -27.59 6.38 -12.11
C ASP A 71 -28.90 6.24 -12.89
N GLU A 72 -30.00 6.09 -12.16
CA GLU A 72 -31.36 6.00 -12.71
C GLU A 72 -31.76 7.25 -13.51
N PHE A 73 -31.04 8.36 -13.33
CA PHE A 73 -31.29 9.63 -14.01
C PHE A 73 -30.28 9.92 -15.14
N GLU A 74 -29.37 8.99 -15.45
CA GLU A 74 -28.47 9.08 -16.60
C GLU A 74 -29.23 8.73 -17.90
N LEU A 75 -30.21 9.58 -18.21
CA LEU A 75 -31.04 9.47 -19.39
C LEU A 75 -30.27 9.99 -20.62
N PRO A 76 -30.42 9.34 -21.79
CA PRO A 76 -29.83 9.85 -23.02
C PRO A 76 -30.41 11.23 -23.39
N PRO A 77 -29.64 12.09 -24.09
CA PRO A 77 -30.14 13.38 -24.55
C PRO A 77 -31.34 13.19 -25.51
N GLN A 78 -32.33 14.05 -25.39
CA GLN A 78 -33.51 14.03 -26.27
C GLN A 78 -33.11 14.58 -27.63
N THR A 79 -33.31 13.81 -28.70
CA THR A 79 -33.13 14.26 -30.09
C THR A 79 -34.34 15.06 -30.57
#